data_AF-A0A3C0EQR5-F1
#
_entry.id   AF-A0A3C0EQR5-F1
#
_cell.length_a   1.000
_cell.length_b   1.000
_cell.length_c   1.000
_cell.angle_alpha   90.00
_cell.angle_beta   90.00
_cell.angle_gamma   90.00
#
_symmetry.space_group_name_H-M   'P 1'
#
loop_
_entity.id
_entity.type
_entity.pdbx_description
1 polymer ?
#
loop_
_entity_poly.entity_id
_entity_poly.type
_entity_poly.pdbx_seq_one_letter_code
_entity_poly.pdbx_strand_id
1 'polypeptide(L)'
;MAKDNGFVDIASVVNQADGYVAYATREVNSNEARAAILKIGVDYWADVYLNGKHVYRAINRKGAPRANGMSVKLNLQKGTNVITLKVVSGSRGFGFWASLSEGDINALQQQQQDQSAGVRLYTPLPQPFDPYEYHYW
;
A
#
# COMPACT_ATOMS: atom_id res chain seq x y z
N MET A 1 -8.81 5.79 -19.55
CA MET A 1 -8.89 4.81 -18.45
C MET A 1 -7.62 4.82 -17.62
N ALA A 2 -6.51 4.18 -18.03
CA ALA A 2 -5.22 4.34 -17.34
C ALA A 2 -4.49 5.59 -17.84
N LYS A 3 -3.92 6.37 -16.92
CA LYS A 3 -3.08 7.55 -17.20
C LYS A 3 -1.60 7.15 -17.19
N ASP A 4 -0.72 8.02 -17.69
CA ASP A 4 0.74 7.77 -17.76
C ASP A 4 1.38 7.53 -16.39
N ASN A 5 0.75 8.01 -15.32
CA ASN A 5 1.17 7.77 -13.94
C ASN A 5 0.65 6.45 -13.34
N GLY A 6 0.08 5.56 -14.16
CA GLY A 6 -0.50 4.28 -13.75
C GLY A 6 -1.84 4.38 -13.02
N PHE A 7 -2.42 5.57 -12.88
CA PHE A 7 -3.74 5.73 -12.25
C PHE A 7 -4.83 5.25 -13.21
N VAL A 8 -5.67 4.33 -12.74
CA VAL A 8 -6.87 3.91 -13.43
C VAL A 8 -8.02 4.84 -13.02
N ASP A 9 -8.33 5.78 -13.90
CA ASP A 9 -9.41 6.75 -13.76
C ASP A 9 -10.73 6.15 -14.27
N ILE A 10 -11.52 5.62 -13.34
CA ILE A 10 -12.81 4.98 -13.64
C ILE A 10 -13.89 6.06 -13.83
N ALA A 11 -13.82 7.17 -13.09
CA ALA A 11 -14.72 8.31 -13.26
C ALA A 11 -14.78 8.80 -14.71
N SER A 12 -13.62 8.83 -15.40
CA SER A 12 -13.54 9.23 -16.81
C SER A 12 -14.36 8.35 -17.76
N VAL A 13 -14.68 7.11 -17.37
CA VAL A 13 -15.44 6.15 -18.19
C VAL A 13 -16.94 6.26 -17.92
N VAL A 14 -17.33 6.41 -16.64
CA VAL A 14 -18.74 6.47 -16.23
C VAL A 14 -19.30 7.90 -16.20
N ASN A 15 -18.47 8.91 -16.48
CA ASN A 15 -18.79 10.35 -16.47
C ASN A 15 -19.41 10.84 -15.14
N GLN A 16 -19.12 10.14 -14.04
CA GLN A 16 -19.61 10.49 -12.71
C GLN A 16 -18.69 9.85 -11.64
N ALA A 17 -18.54 10.52 -10.50
CA ALA A 17 -17.64 10.05 -9.44
C ALA A 17 -18.38 9.42 -8.25
N ASP A 18 -19.70 9.49 -8.15
CA ASP A 18 -20.44 9.07 -6.94
C ASP A 18 -21.57 8.08 -7.25
N GLY A 19 -21.80 7.14 -6.32
CA GLY A 19 -22.83 6.11 -6.43
C GLY A 19 -22.47 4.88 -7.27
N TYR A 20 -21.20 4.67 -7.61
CA TYR A 20 -20.76 3.58 -8.49
C TYR A 20 -19.83 2.57 -7.81
N VAL A 21 -19.85 1.36 -8.35
CA VAL A 21 -18.94 0.27 -8.01
C VAL A 21 -18.40 -0.31 -9.30
N ALA A 22 -17.09 -0.51 -9.36
CA ALA A 22 -16.41 -1.15 -10.48
C ALA A 22 -15.60 -2.35 -9.98
N TYR A 23 -15.45 -3.34 -10.84
CA TYR A 23 -14.61 -4.50 -10.59
C TYR A 23 -13.46 -4.51 -11.59
N ALA A 24 -12.24 -4.60 -11.09
CA ALA A 24 -11.06 -4.84 -11.90
C ALA A 24 -10.51 -6.23 -11.57
N THR A 25 -10.35 -7.08 -12.58
CA THR A 25 -9.88 -8.46 -12.44
C THR A 25 -8.61 -8.68 -13.23
N ARG A 26 -7.66 -9.41 -12.68
CA ARG A 26 -6.45 -9.83 -13.40
C ARG A 26 -6.04 -11.24 -13.01
N GLU A 27 -5.74 -12.05 -14.03
CA GLU A 27 -5.09 -13.34 -13.87
C GLU A 27 -3.58 -13.18 -13.71
N VAL A 28 -3.03 -13.91 -12.76
CA VAL A 28 -1.60 -13.97 -12.45
C VAL A 28 -1.20 -15.43 -12.35
N ASN A 29 -0.28 -15.85 -13.22
CA ASN A 29 0.30 -17.19 -13.15
C ASN A 29 1.49 -17.20 -12.20
N SER A 30 1.56 -18.21 -11.34
CA SER A 30 2.69 -18.45 -10.44
C SER A 30 3.23 -19.86 -10.64
N ASN A 31 4.53 -19.99 -10.88
CA ASN A 31 5.17 -21.30 -11.11
C ASN A 31 5.21 -22.16 -9.84
N GLU A 32 5.08 -21.53 -8.68
CA GLU A 32 5.10 -22.14 -7.35
C GLU A 32 4.13 -21.42 -6.41
N ALA A 33 3.84 -22.02 -5.26
CA ALA A 33 3.12 -21.33 -4.20
C ALA A 33 4.05 -20.33 -3.51
N ARG A 34 3.69 -19.04 -3.51
CA ARG A 34 4.57 -17.97 -3.00
C ARG A 34 3.80 -16.76 -2.48
N ALA A 35 4.46 -15.99 -1.62
CA ALA A 35 3.97 -14.67 -1.23
C ALA A 35 4.25 -13.63 -2.32
N ALA A 36 3.29 -12.74 -2.52
CA ALA A 36 3.43 -11.56 -3.36
C ALA A 36 2.85 -10.34 -2.63
N ILE A 37 3.36 -9.16 -2.95
CA ILE A 37 2.90 -7.91 -2.36
C ILE A 37 2.11 -7.12 -3.39
N LEU A 38 0.83 -6.93 -3.09
CA LEU A 38 -0.02 -6.03 -3.85
C LEU A 38 0.02 -4.66 -3.20
N LYS A 39 0.59 -3.69 -3.92
CA LYS A 39 0.59 -2.28 -3.53
C LYS A 39 -0.61 -1.58 -4.18
N ILE A 40 -1.39 -0.88 -3.36
CA ILE A 40 -2.66 -0.27 -3.77
C ILE A 40 -2.70 1.18 -3.33
N GLY A 41 -3.22 2.04 -4.21
CA GLY A 41 -3.77 3.35 -3.85
C GLY A 41 -5.21 3.41 -4.35
N VAL A 42 -6.15 3.91 -3.57
CA VAL A 42 -7.57 3.94 -3.99
C VAL A 42 -8.23 5.26 -3.59
N ASP A 43 -9.16 5.70 -4.43
CA ASP A 43 -10.11 6.77 -4.15
C ASP A 43 -11.53 6.22 -4.35
N TYR A 44 -12.30 5.87 -3.32
CA TYR A 44 -12.05 6.06 -1.87
C TYR A 44 -11.72 4.76 -1.12
N TRP A 45 -12.37 3.66 -1.49
CA TRP A 45 -12.14 2.36 -0.87
C TRP A 45 -12.28 1.23 -1.89
N ALA A 46 -11.56 0.14 -1.62
CA ALA A 46 -11.64 -1.08 -2.40
C ALA A 46 -11.56 -2.33 -1.53
N ASP A 47 -12.30 -3.35 -1.92
CA ASP A 47 -12.14 -4.71 -1.41
C ASP A 47 -11.26 -5.52 -2.36
N VAL A 48 -10.27 -6.20 -1.80
CA VAL A 48 -9.34 -7.07 -2.51
C VAL A 48 -9.76 -8.52 -2.31
N TYR A 49 -9.85 -9.26 -3.41
CA TYR A 49 -10.10 -10.69 -3.40
C TYR A 49 -8.99 -11.43 -4.13
N LEU A 50 -8.63 -12.60 -3.62
CA LEU A 50 -7.73 -13.55 -4.25
C LEU A 50 -8.46 -14.88 -4.41
N ASN A 51 -8.60 -15.37 -5.64
CA ASN A 51 -9.30 -16.62 -5.97
C ASN A 51 -10.72 -16.65 -5.36
N GLY A 52 -11.44 -15.52 -5.42
CA GLY A 52 -12.79 -15.36 -4.88
C GLY A 52 -12.87 -15.13 -3.36
N LYS A 53 -11.78 -15.27 -2.62
CA LYS A 53 -11.75 -15.02 -1.17
C LYS A 53 -11.37 -13.58 -0.87
N HIS A 54 -12.15 -12.89 -0.03
CA HIS A 54 -11.79 -11.56 0.47
C HIS A 54 -10.53 -11.65 1.33
N VAL A 55 -9.53 -10.81 1.01
CA VAL A 55 -8.23 -10.80 1.70
C VAL A 55 -7.94 -9.48 2.41
N TYR A 56 -8.47 -8.37 1.90
CA TYR A 56 -8.17 -7.05 2.46
C TYR A 56 -9.21 -6.01 2.06
N ARG A 57 -9.40 -5.01 2.92
CA ARG A 57 -10.18 -3.80 2.62
C ARG A 57 -9.26 -2.59 2.68
N ALA A 58 -9.02 -1.98 1.53
CA ALA A 58 -8.28 -0.73 1.38
C ALA A 58 -9.25 0.45 1.56
N ILE A 59 -8.99 1.34 2.51
CA ILE A 59 -9.80 2.55 2.71
C ILE A 59 -8.88 3.75 2.86
N ASN A 60 -8.99 4.71 1.96
CA ASN A 60 -8.31 5.98 2.08
C ASN A 60 -9.23 7.02 2.73
N ARG A 61 -9.32 7.02 4.07
CA ARG A 61 -10.29 7.88 4.76
C ARG A 61 -9.95 9.37 4.76
N LYS A 62 -8.68 9.74 4.54
CA LYS A 62 -8.18 11.10 4.75
C LYS A 62 -7.15 11.47 3.68
N GLY A 63 -7.41 12.57 2.98
CA GLY A 63 -6.49 13.18 2.03
C GLY A 63 -6.55 12.56 0.62
N ALA A 64 -5.77 13.15 -0.28
CA ALA A 64 -5.68 12.71 -1.67
C ALA A 64 -5.12 11.28 -1.75
N PRO A 65 -5.62 10.45 -2.68
CA PRO A 65 -5.15 9.08 -2.86
C PRO A 65 -3.68 9.10 -3.32
N ARG A 66 -2.87 8.18 -2.77
CA ARG A 66 -1.45 8.05 -3.08
C ARG A 66 -1.19 6.71 -3.75
N ALA A 67 -0.41 6.71 -4.82
CA ALA A 67 0.09 5.48 -5.42
C ALA A 67 0.86 4.67 -4.36
N ASN A 68 0.65 3.35 -4.34
CA ASN A 68 1.30 2.42 -3.40
C ASN A 68 1.12 2.76 -1.91
N GLY A 69 0.05 3.49 -1.53
CA GLY A 69 -0.18 3.91 -0.15
C GLY A 69 -0.50 2.78 0.83
N MET A 70 -0.93 1.62 0.33
CA MET A 70 -1.22 0.40 1.10
C MET A 70 -0.51 -0.79 0.48
N SER A 71 -0.06 -1.73 1.30
CA SER A 71 0.56 -2.99 0.87
C SER A 71 -0.17 -4.17 1.50
N VAL A 72 -0.47 -5.18 0.69
CA VAL A 72 -1.25 -6.37 1.08
C VAL A 72 -0.48 -7.63 0.68
N LYS A 73 -0.35 -8.57 1.61
CA LYS A 73 0.28 -9.87 1.33
C LYS A 73 -0.76 -10.76 0.65
N LEU A 74 -0.43 -11.24 -0.54
CA LEU A 74 -1.20 -12.22 -1.27
C LEU A 74 -0.42 -13.54 -1.27
N ASN A 75 -1.07 -14.62 -0.84
CA ASN A 75 -0.50 -15.96 -0.88
C ASN A 75 -0.96 -16.64 -2.17
N LEU A 76 -0.15 -16.52 -3.22
CA LEU A 76 -0.44 -17.11 -4.52
C LEU A 76 -0.28 -18.63 -4.47
N GLN A 77 -1.19 -19.35 -5.11
CA GLN A 77 -1.08 -20.78 -5.34
C GLN A 77 -0.30 -21.05 -6.62
N LYS A 78 0.31 -22.24 -6.75
CA LYS A 78 0.89 -22.67 -8.02
C LYS A 78 -0.21 -22.72 -9.10
N GLY A 79 0.07 -22.18 -10.27
CA GLY A 79 -0.87 -22.04 -11.38
C GLY A 79 -1.51 -20.66 -11.45
N THR A 80 -2.72 -20.60 -12.00
CA THR A 80 -3.45 -19.34 -12.22
C THR A 80 -4.14 -18.88 -10.95
N ASN A 81 -3.90 -17.62 -10.58
CA ASN A 81 -4.59 -16.93 -9.50
C ASN A 81 -5.36 -15.73 -10.07
N VAL A 82 -6.56 -15.48 -9.56
CA VAL A 82 -7.39 -14.34 -9.95
C VAL A 82 -7.39 -13.32 -8.83
N ILE A 83 -6.85 -12.14 -9.12
CA ILE A 83 -6.93 -10.99 -8.23
C ILE A 83 -8.09 -10.12 -8.68
N THR A 84 -8.99 -9.78 -7.76
CA THR A 84 -10.12 -8.88 -8.02
C THR A 84 -10.10 -7.71 -7.06
N LEU A 85 -10.27 -6.50 -7.61
CA LEU A 85 -10.51 -5.28 -6.86
C LEU A 85 -11.94 -4.83 -7.08
N LYS A 86 -12.74 -4.81 -6.02
CA LYS A 86 -14.04 -4.13 -6.01
C LYS A 86 -13.80 -2.70 -5.56
N VAL A 87 -13.77 -1.76 -6.49
CA VAL A 87 -13.52 -0.35 -6.24
C VAL A 87 -14.86 0.37 -6.10
N VAL A 88 -15.00 1.16 -5.06
CA VAL A 88 -16.22 1.93 -4.80
C VAL A 88 -15.88 3.41 -4.86
N SER A 89 -16.74 4.13 -5.56
CA SER A 89 -16.57 5.54 -5.85
C SER A 89 -16.73 6.40 -4.58
N GLY A 90 -15.94 7.46 -4.47
CA GLY A 90 -16.12 8.52 -3.48
C GLY A 90 -16.64 9.78 -4.15
N SER A 91 -17.27 10.69 -3.40
CA SER A 91 -17.94 11.86 -3.97
C SER A 91 -17.09 12.78 -4.87
N ARG A 92 -15.76 12.67 -4.81
CA ARG A 92 -14.81 13.48 -5.60
C ARG A 92 -13.84 12.67 -6.46
N GLY A 93 -13.89 11.35 -6.40
CA GLY A 93 -12.91 10.51 -7.06
C GLY A 93 -13.36 9.06 -7.20
N PHE A 94 -12.97 8.45 -8.30
CA PHE A 94 -13.27 7.05 -8.56
C PHE A 94 -12.16 6.42 -9.38
N GLY A 95 -11.23 5.76 -8.69
CA GLY A 95 -10.09 5.17 -9.34
C GLY A 95 -9.08 4.56 -8.38
N PHE A 96 -8.05 3.95 -8.95
CA PHE A 96 -7.03 3.25 -8.17
C PHE A 96 -5.68 3.15 -8.88
N TRP A 97 -4.65 2.86 -8.11
CA TRP A 97 -3.38 2.28 -8.54
C TRP A 97 -3.29 0.87 -7.99
N ALA A 98 -2.75 -0.05 -8.79
CA ALA A 98 -2.39 -1.39 -8.33
C ALA A 98 -1.08 -1.81 -8.97
N SER A 99 -0.13 -2.29 -8.16
CA SER A 99 1.09 -2.92 -8.65
C SER A 99 1.40 -4.16 -7.82
N LEU A 100 1.85 -5.23 -8.48
CA LEU A 100 2.22 -6.48 -7.84
C LEU A 100 3.74 -6.64 -7.89
N SER A 101 4.36 -6.89 -6.74
CA SER A 101 5.78 -7.19 -6.64
C SER A 101 5.99 -8.52 -5.93
N GLU A 102 7.12 -9.16 -6.21
CA GLU A 102 7.57 -10.32 -5.43
C GLU A 102 8.07 -9.87 -4.06
N GLY A 103 7.87 -10.70 -3.03
CA GLY A 103 8.43 -10.47 -1.69
C GLY A 103 7.47 -10.78 -0.54
N ASP A 104 8.03 -10.76 0.67
CA ASP A 104 7.28 -10.84 1.93
C ASP A 104 7.15 -9.44 2.56
N ILE A 105 6.03 -9.15 3.22
CA ILE A 105 5.78 -7.87 3.89
C ILE A 105 6.82 -7.64 4.98
N ASN A 106 7.26 -8.71 5.65
CA ASN A 106 8.28 -8.63 6.69
C ASN A 106 9.61 -8.08 6.16
N ALA A 107 9.98 -8.42 4.92
CA ALA A 107 11.18 -7.89 4.27
C ALA A 107 11.03 -6.40 3.90
N LEU A 108 9.83 -5.96 3.50
CA LEU A 108 9.55 -4.55 3.22
C LEU A 108 9.51 -3.69 4.49
N GLN A 109 9.01 -4.23 5.61
CA GLN A 109 9.01 -3.54 6.91
C GLN A 109 10.43 -3.42 7.49
N GLN A 110 11.26 -4.47 7.35
CA GLN A 110 12.67 -4.41 7.73
C GLN A 110 13.44 -3.35 6.92
N GLN A 111 13.22 -3.28 5.59
CA GLN A 111 13.83 -2.24 4.76
C GLN A 111 13.38 -0.82 5.13
N GLN A 112 12.10 -0.62 5.50
CA GLN A 112 11.62 0.69 5.97
C GLN A 112 12.20 1.06 7.35
N GLN A 113 12.31 0.09 8.25
CA GLN A 113 12.93 0.28 9.57
C GLN A 113 14.42 0.59 9.46
N ASP A 114 15.17 -0.14 8.64
CA ASP A 114 16.60 0.09 8.39
C ASP A 114 16.87 1.47 7.75
N GLN A 115 16.01 1.92 6.84
CA GLN A 115 16.12 3.26 6.25
C GLN A 115 15.79 4.37 7.26
N SER A 116 14.88 4.14 8.20
CA SER A 116 14.56 5.11 9.27
C SER A 116 15.54 5.08 10.45
N ALA A 117 16.24 3.96 10.67
CA ALA A 117 17.22 3.81 11.75
C ALA A 117 18.48 4.67 11.56
N GLY A 118 18.78 5.09 10.34
CA GLY A 118 19.91 5.98 10.02
C GLY A 118 19.60 7.48 10.14
N VAL A 119 18.32 7.87 10.25
CA VAL A 119 17.92 9.28 10.30
C VAL A 119 17.74 9.72 11.75
N ARG A 120 18.81 10.23 12.36
CA ARG A 120 18.71 10.93 13.65
C ARG A 120 18.03 12.28 13.43
N LEU A 121 16.72 12.35 13.69
CA LEU A 121 15.94 13.60 13.62
C LEU A 121 16.26 14.59 14.77
N TYR A 122 17.00 14.13 15.77
CA TYR A 122 17.42 14.92 16.91
C TYR A 122 18.95 14.88 17.04
N THR A 123 19.54 16.06 17.26
CA THR A 123 20.88 16.16 17.83
C THR A 123 20.84 15.50 19.22
N PRO A 124 21.77 14.58 19.56
CA PRO A 124 21.86 14.09 20.93
C PRO A 124 22.03 15.30 21.85
N LEU A 125 21.23 15.36 22.92
CA LEU A 125 21.38 16.40 23.93
C LEU A 125 22.84 16.37 24.42
N PRO A 126 23.50 17.54 24.57
CA PRO A 126 24.77 17.59 25.28
C PRO A 126 24.57 16.85 26.60
N GLN A 127 25.46 15.92 26.92
CA GLN A 127 25.37 15.27 28.23
C GLN A 127 25.40 16.35 29.30
N PRO A 128 24.49 16.31 30.30
CA PRO A 128 24.54 17.27 31.38
C PRO A 128 25.90 17.15 32.04
N PHE A 129 26.66 18.25 32.04
CA PHE A 129 27.85 18.42 32.86
C PHE A 129 27.42 18.16 34.31
N ASP A 130 27.97 17.12 34.94
CA ASP A 130 27.73 16.84 36.35
C ASP A 130 28.52 17.85 37.18
N PRO A 131 27.88 18.82 37.85
CA PRO A 131 28.58 19.86 38.60
C PRO A 131 29.24 19.33 39.88
N TYR A 132 29.11 18.04 40.20
CA TYR A 132 29.71 17.41 41.38
C TYR A 132 30.96 16.57 41.08
N GLU A 133 31.45 16.52 39.84
CA GLU A 133 32.79 16.01 39.52
C GLU A 133 33.89 17.02 39.91
N TYR A 134 33.97 17.39 41.19
CA TYR A 134 35.16 18.02 41.75
C TYR A 134 35.98 16.95 42.49
N HIS A 135 37.10 16.56 41.89
CA HIS A 135 38.17 15.87 42.61
C HIS A 135 38.85 16.88 43.54
N TYR A 136 38.70 16.70 44.85
CA TYR A 136 39.57 17.37 45.83
C TYR A 136 40.92 16.63 45.83
N TRP A 137 42.00 17.34 45.50
CA TRP A 137 43.39 16.92 45.72
C TRP A 137 43.87 17.30 47.13
#